data_AF-A0A2M7RNY8-F1
#
_entry.id   AF-A0A2M7RNY8-F1
#
_cell.length_a   1.000
_cell.length_b   1.000
_cell.length_c   1.000
_cell.angle_alpha   90.00
_cell.angle_beta   90.00
_cell.angle_gamma   90.00
#
_symmetry.space_group_name_H-M   'P 1'
#
loop_
_entity.id
_entity.type
_entity.pdbx_description
1 polymer ?
#
loop_
_entity_poly.entity_id
_entity_poly.type
_entity_poly.pdbx_seq_one_letter_code
_entity_poly.pdbx_strand_id
1 'polypeptide(L)'
;MDKAVKGWLIGLVGLNGCGFLIALVVVFVAIGMLYPSSAPANENGGSGTGGGDLAEYDSMTAAQIKTFLIKKRSPFVTMAENEGSDVGVEIASATEEFKINPAFMLGIFGIESTFGTAYGGDNLSVDNKNPGNTKMGAGGQYAEYNLGIIGHDSQGHTIFSSTKEGWRGMAATLRVQFLDRNQCTTIECIASTYLTGNKDNWVRAVKQFMEEALNTKV
;
A
#
# COMPACT_ATOMS: atom_id res chain seq x y z
N MET A 1 2.88 -45.19 30.79
CA MET A 1 1.82 -45.00 31.81
C MET A 1 2.00 -43.62 32.43
N ASP A 2 0.89 -43.01 32.81
CA ASP A 2 0.67 -41.58 33.03
C ASP A 2 1.69 -40.79 33.84
N LYS A 3 1.86 -39.51 33.42
CA LYS A 3 2.04 -38.38 34.33
C LYS A 3 1.12 -37.23 33.93
N ALA A 4 -0.12 -37.29 34.41
CA ALA A 4 -1.00 -36.14 34.41
C ALA A 4 -0.49 -35.10 35.41
N VAL A 5 -0.37 -33.83 34.98
CA VAL A 5 -0.13 -32.69 35.87
C VAL A 5 -1.41 -31.86 35.95
N LYS A 6 -1.95 -31.76 37.18
CA LYS A 6 -3.06 -30.86 37.54
C LYS A 6 -2.50 -29.52 38.02
N GLY A 7 -3.23 -28.43 37.73
CA GLY A 7 -3.01 -27.07 38.26
C GLY A 7 -3.95 -26.11 37.54
N TRP A 8 -5.16 -25.80 38.06
CA TRP A 8 -5.43 -24.62 38.91
C TRP A 8 -5.10 -23.31 38.14
N LEU A 9 -5.97 -22.35 37.79
CA LEU A 9 -7.06 -21.60 38.47
C LEU A 9 -7.70 -20.64 37.40
N ILE A 10 -8.81 -19.88 37.52
CA ILE A 10 -9.87 -19.63 38.53
C ILE A 10 -11.23 -19.70 37.77
N GLY A 11 -12.39 -19.83 38.44
CA GLY A 11 -13.72 -19.67 37.83
C GLY A 11 -14.32 -18.26 37.97
N LEU A 12 -15.41 -17.96 37.24
CA LEU A 12 -16.26 -16.80 37.51
C LEU A 12 -17.74 -17.07 37.16
N VAL A 13 -18.54 -17.08 38.24
CA VAL A 13 -19.97 -16.77 38.39
C VAL A 13 -20.83 -16.68 37.12
N GLY A 14 -21.85 -17.55 37.03
CA GLY A 14 -22.94 -17.41 36.08
C GLY A 14 -23.96 -16.34 36.50
N LEU A 15 -24.58 -15.68 35.52
CA LEU A 15 -25.74 -14.81 35.70
C LEU A 15 -26.82 -15.24 34.70
N ASN A 16 -28.00 -15.57 35.23
CA ASN A 16 -29.17 -15.93 34.43
C ASN A 16 -29.75 -14.68 33.73
N GLY A 17 -30.10 -14.79 32.46
CA GLY A 17 -30.86 -13.73 31.78
C GLY A 17 -30.89 -13.86 30.25
N CYS A 18 -32.03 -14.33 29.74
CA CYS A 18 -32.53 -14.10 28.38
C CYS A 18 -31.55 -14.20 27.20
N GLY A 19 -31.56 -15.39 26.60
CA GLY A 19 -31.19 -15.76 25.22
C GLY A 19 -30.56 -14.73 24.27
N PHE A 20 -29.44 -15.16 23.67
CA PHE A 20 -29.30 -15.10 22.23
C PHE A 20 -28.62 -16.37 21.70
N LEU A 21 -29.13 -16.87 20.58
CA LEU A 21 -28.48 -17.92 19.79
C LEU A 21 -27.32 -17.29 19.03
N ILE A 22 -26.16 -17.96 18.95
CA ILE A 22 -25.35 -18.14 17.73
C ILE A 22 -24.13 -18.99 18.10
N ALA A 23 -23.94 -20.08 17.36
CA ALA A 23 -22.70 -20.85 17.37
C ALA A 23 -21.78 -20.34 16.26
N LEU A 24 -20.46 -20.27 16.52
CA LEU A 24 -19.50 -20.74 15.52
C LEU A 24 -18.18 -21.16 16.17
N VAL A 25 -17.70 -22.33 15.75
CA VAL A 25 -16.34 -22.81 16.00
C VAL A 25 -15.46 -22.37 14.84
N VAL A 26 -14.30 -21.75 15.11
CA VAL A 26 -13.14 -21.84 14.20
C VAL A 26 -11.87 -22.08 15.01
N VAL A 27 -11.18 -23.16 14.65
CA VAL A 27 -9.88 -23.55 15.19
C VAL A 27 -8.78 -22.87 14.40
N PHE A 28 -7.81 -22.24 15.06
CA PHE A 28 -6.54 -21.89 14.43
C PHE A 28 -5.49 -22.95 14.76
N VAL A 29 -5.30 -23.90 13.84
CA VAL A 29 -4.13 -24.79 13.84
C VAL A 29 -2.96 -24.01 13.26
N ALA A 30 -1.88 -23.89 14.03
CA ALA A 30 -0.59 -23.48 13.49
C ALA A 30 -0.01 -24.63 12.66
N ILE A 31 0.12 -24.44 11.34
CA ILE A 31 0.95 -25.27 10.47
C ILE A 31 2.15 -24.41 10.07
N GLY A 32 3.35 -24.86 10.40
CA GLY A 32 4.59 -24.21 10.00
C GLY A 32 5.24 -24.89 8.79
N MET A 33 6.56 -24.71 8.70
CA MET A 33 7.51 -25.37 7.78
C MET A 33 7.64 -24.77 6.37
N LEU A 34 8.76 -24.04 6.22
CA LEU A 34 9.81 -24.32 5.24
C LEU A 34 9.38 -24.79 3.84
N TYR A 35 9.54 -23.90 2.86
CA TYR A 35 9.87 -24.29 1.48
C TYR A 35 11.09 -23.49 0.98
N PRO A 36 11.98 -24.11 0.19
CA PRO A 36 13.20 -23.48 -0.31
C PRO A 36 12.92 -22.52 -1.47
N SER A 37 13.88 -21.66 -1.78
CA SER A 37 13.80 -20.71 -2.89
C SER A 37 13.90 -21.41 -4.25
N SER A 38 12.92 -21.15 -5.11
CA SER A 38 13.09 -21.14 -6.56
C SER A 38 12.16 -20.08 -7.14
N ALA A 39 12.69 -18.88 -7.42
CA ALA A 39 11.95 -17.90 -8.20
C ALA A 39 11.71 -18.48 -9.61
N PRO A 40 10.46 -18.60 -10.08
CA PRO A 40 10.23 -18.97 -11.47
C PRO A 40 10.65 -17.81 -12.36
N ALA A 41 11.61 -18.06 -13.25
CA ALA A 41 11.81 -17.19 -14.41
C ALA A 41 10.55 -17.31 -15.28
N ASN A 42 9.81 -16.21 -15.44
CA ASN A 42 8.65 -16.16 -16.33
C ASN A 42 9.01 -15.44 -17.62
N GLU A 43 9.43 -16.20 -18.62
CA GLU A 43 9.64 -15.70 -19.97
C GLU A 43 8.30 -15.62 -20.74
N ASN A 44 8.03 -14.47 -21.34
CA ASN A 44 7.16 -14.24 -22.51
C ASN A 44 5.70 -14.73 -22.49
N GLY A 45 4.75 -13.79 -22.56
CA GLY A 45 3.35 -14.10 -22.86
C GLY A 45 2.43 -12.89 -22.84
N GLY A 46 2.56 -12.00 -23.84
CA GLY A 46 1.78 -10.76 -23.87
C GLY A 46 0.27 -10.94 -24.04
N SER A 47 -0.50 -10.39 -23.11
CA SER A 47 -1.87 -9.91 -23.37
C SER A 47 -2.09 -8.65 -22.51
N GLY A 48 -2.53 -7.55 -23.14
CA GLY A 48 -2.52 -6.23 -22.52
C GLY A 48 -3.49 -6.10 -21.34
N THR A 49 -2.96 -5.97 -20.12
CA THR A 49 -3.73 -5.77 -18.87
C THR A 49 -3.93 -4.30 -18.49
N GLY A 50 -3.60 -3.36 -19.39
CA GLY A 50 -3.87 -1.92 -19.23
C GLY A 50 -3.07 -1.19 -18.14
N GLY A 51 -2.04 -1.82 -17.54
CA GLY A 51 -1.31 -1.26 -16.40
C GLY A 51 0.21 -1.42 -16.42
N GLY A 52 0.82 -1.89 -17.52
CA GLY A 52 2.26 -2.16 -17.58
C GLY A 52 2.73 -3.24 -16.59
N ASP A 53 4.05 -3.37 -16.42
CA ASP A 53 4.62 -4.13 -15.30
C ASP A 53 4.67 -3.22 -14.05
N LEU A 54 4.21 -3.73 -12.90
CA LEU A 54 4.19 -2.99 -11.64
C LEU A 54 5.59 -2.71 -11.06
N ALA A 55 6.63 -3.38 -11.57
CA ALA A 55 8.03 -3.15 -11.22
C ALA A 55 8.79 -2.21 -12.21
N GLU A 56 8.16 -1.80 -13.32
CA GLU A 56 8.75 -0.99 -14.40
C GLU A 56 8.93 0.49 -13.98
N TYR A 57 9.99 0.75 -13.22
CA TYR A 57 10.24 2.02 -12.52
C TYR A 57 10.61 3.19 -13.44
N ASP A 58 11.02 2.93 -14.67
CA ASP A 58 11.41 3.90 -15.70
C ASP A 58 10.29 4.22 -16.70
N SER A 59 9.07 3.68 -16.49
CA SER A 59 7.89 3.93 -17.33
C SER A 59 7.41 5.39 -17.39
N MET A 60 7.92 6.27 -16.50
CA MET A 60 7.68 7.72 -16.57
C MET A 60 8.93 8.52 -16.19
N THR A 61 9.22 9.57 -16.94
CA THR A 61 10.23 10.57 -16.57
C THR A 61 9.74 11.48 -15.44
N ALA A 62 10.68 12.06 -14.68
CA ALA A 62 10.40 13.10 -13.67
C ALA A 62 9.56 14.28 -14.23
N ALA A 63 9.79 14.66 -15.48
CA ALA A 63 9.01 15.70 -16.16
C ALA A 63 7.55 15.27 -16.41
N GLN A 64 7.32 14.04 -16.90
CA GLN A 64 5.95 13.51 -17.07
C GLN A 64 5.21 13.37 -15.74
N ILE A 65 5.89 12.93 -14.68
CA ILE A 65 5.34 12.86 -13.32
C ILE A 65 4.90 14.27 -12.87
N LYS A 66 5.77 15.28 -12.99
CA LYS A 66 5.46 16.66 -12.65
C LYS A 66 4.26 17.20 -13.45
N THR A 67 4.25 17.02 -14.76
CA THR A 67 3.13 17.44 -15.63
C THR A 67 1.83 16.73 -15.29
N PHE A 68 1.87 15.43 -14.94
CA PHE A 68 0.68 14.67 -14.54
C PHE A 68 0.07 15.21 -13.24
N LEU A 69 0.90 15.47 -12.22
CA LEU A 69 0.45 16.04 -10.94
C LEU A 69 -0.25 17.39 -11.12
N ILE A 70 0.28 18.24 -12.01
CA ILE A 70 -0.33 19.53 -12.37
C ILE A 70 -1.66 19.32 -13.10
N LYS A 71 -1.66 18.53 -14.18
CA LYS A 71 -2.83 18.23 -15.02
C LYS A 71 -3.99 17.63 -14.21
N LYS A 72 -3.68 16.79 -13.21
CA LYS A 72 -4.67 16.15 -12.34
C LYS A 72 -5.04 16.96 -11.10
N ARG A 73 -4.48 18.17 -10.92
CA ARG A 73 -4.69 19.04 -9.74
C ARG A 73 -4.51 18.27 -8.42
N SER A 74 -3.41 17.52 -8.36
CA SER A 74 -2.96 16.73 -7.20
C SER A 74 -3.03 17.50 -5.88
N PRO A 75 -3.16 16.84 -4.71
CA PRO A 75 -2.81 17.45 -3.42
C PRO A 75 -1.38 18.05 -3.39
N PHE A 76 -0.48 17.53 -4.23
CA PHE A 76 0.89 18.02 -4.41
C PHE A 76 1.00 19.06 -5.54
N VAL A 77 -0.12 19.57 -6.08
CA VAL A 77 -0.10 20.50 -7.23
C VAL A 77 0.66 21.78 -6.92
N THR A 78 0.49 22.36 -5.73
CA THR A 78 1.26 23.55 -5.31
C THR A 78 2.76 23.25 -5.24
N MET A 79 3.15 22.04 -4.82
CA MET A 79 4.55 21.62 -4.91
C MET A 79 4.99 21.51 -6.36
N ALA A 80 4.15 20.99 -7.27
CA ALA A 80 4.49 20.83 -8.68
C ALA A 80 4.50 22.14 -9.51
N GLU A 81 3.62 23.09 -9.19
CA GLU A 81 3.53 24.38 -9.88
C GLU A 81 4.66 25.35 -9.48
N ASN A 82 5.34 25.11 -8.35
CA ASN A 82 6.50 25.91 -7.95
C ASN A 82 7.66 25.79 -8.95
N GLU A 83 8.18 26.94 -9.37
CA GLU A 83 9.40 27.04 -10.17
C GLU A 83 10.59 26.46 -9.39
N GLY A 84 11.45 25.70 -10.06
CA GLY A 84 12.53 24.96 -9.40
C GLY A 84 12.10 23.74 -8.56
N SER A 85 10.81 23.37 -8.55
CA SER A 85 10.38 22.19 -7.79
C SER A 85 10.85 20.86 -8.36
N ASP A 86 11.44 20.05 -7.46
CA ASP A 86 11.94 18.70 -7.71
C ASP A 86 10.90 17.59 -7.46
N VAL A 87 9.62 17.88 -7.22
CA VAL A 87 8.61 16.85 -6.86
C VAL A 87 8.57 15.65 -7.81
N GLY A 88 8.73 15.88 -9.11
CA GLY A 88 8.79 14.80 -10.11
C GLY A 88 10.07 13.97 -10.03
N VAL A 89 11.18 14.60 -9.66
CA VAL A 89 12.48 13.93 -9.42
C VAL A 89 12.42 13.12 -8.14
N GLU A 90 11.88 13.68 -7.05
CA GLU A 90 11.79 12.98 -5.76
C GLU A 90 10.86 11.75 -5.82
N ILE A 91 9.75 11.85 -6.55
CA ILE A 91 8.88 10.71 -6.84
C ILE A 91 9.60 9.68 -7.72
N ALA A 92 10.26 10.11 -8.81
CA ALA A 92 11.02 9.22 -9.69
C ALA A 92 12.13 8.47 -8.92
N SER A 93 12.85 9.15 -8.03
CA SER A 93 13.89 8.55 -7.18
C SER A 93 13.31 7.51 -6.22
N ALA A 94 12.15 7.76 -5.60
CA ALA A 94 11.50 6.77 -4.74
C ALA A 94 11.05 5.53 -5.53
N THR A 95 10.50 5.71 -6.74
CA THR A 95 10.12 4.59 -7.61
C THR A 95 11.32 3.80 -8.12
N GLU A 96 12.44 4.46 -8.39
CA GLU A 96 13.70 3.82 -8.77
C GLU A 96 14.35 3.06 -7.62
N GLU A 97 14.37 3.64 -6.41
CA GLU A 97 14.93 3.04 -5.19
C GLU A 97 14.27 1.70 -4.88
N PHE A 98 12.93 1.66 -4.95
CA PHE A 98 12.14 0.47 -4.61
C PHE A 98 11.71 -0.36 -5.82
N LYS A 99 12.13 -0.03 -7.05
CA LYS A 99 11.77 -0.77 -8.28
C LYS A 99 10.24 -0.98 -8.39
N ILE A 100 9.52 0.14 -8.39
CA ILE A 100 8.07 0.27 -8.51
C ILE A 100 7.73 1.16 -9.68
N ASN A 101 6.70 0.80 -10.44
CA ASN A 101 6.19 1.61 -11.54
C ASN A 101 5.63 2.96 -11.04
N PRO A 102 6.15 4.12 -11.52
CA PRO A 102 5.68 5.44 -11.10
C PRO A 102 4.21 5.71 -11.42
N ALA A 103 3.70 5.24 -12.56
CA ALA A 103 2.28 5.34 -12.89
C ALA A 103 1.43 4.56 -11.87
N PHE A 104 1.87 3.36 -11.47
CA PHE A 104 1.19 2.57 -10.44
C PHE A 104 1.14 3.29 -9.10
N MET A 105 2.27 3.80 -8.61
CA MET A 105 2.33 4.54 -7.35
C MET A 105 1.46 5.81 -7.39
N LEU A 106 1.50 6.57 -8.50
CA LEU A 106 0.64 7.72 -8.74
C LEU A 106 -0.86 7.33 -8.78
N GLY A 107 -1.19 6.14 -9.29
CA GLY A 107 -2.54 5.59 -9.25
C GLY A 107 -3.04 5.35 -7.84
N ILE A 108 -2.20 4.79 -6.96
CA ILE A 108 -2.58 4.63 -5.55
C ILE A 108 -2.66 5.98 -4.82
N PHE A 109 -1.72 6.90 -5.05
CA PHE A 109 -1.87 8.28 -4.54
C PHE A 109 -3.19 8.90 -5.01
N GLY A 110 -3.58 8.63 -6.25
CA GLY A 110 -4.83 9.07 -6.86
C GLY A 110 -6.05 8.72 -6.00
N ILE A 111 -6.19 7.44 -5.68
CA ILE A 111 -7.37 6.91 -4.99
C ILE A 111 -7.30 7.12 -3.48
N GLU A 112 -6.14 6.88 -2.86
CA GLU A 112 -6.00 6.92 -1.40
C GLU A 112 -5.79 8.34 -0.85
N SER A 113 -5.14 9.23 -1.61
CA SER A 113 -4.70 10.55 -1.13
C SER A 113 -5.61 11.70 -1.58
N THR A 114 -6.85 11.43 -2.01
CA THR A 114 -7.83 12.43 -2.49
C THR A 114 -7.51 13.17 -3.80
N PHE A 115 -6.98 12.52 -4.84
CA PHE A 115 -7.13 13.08 -6.21
C PHE A 115 -8.57 12.96 -6.74
N GLY A 116 -9.45 12.24 -6.03
CA GLY A 116 -10.88 12.20 -6.29
C GLY A 116 -11.64 11.61 -5.12
N THR A 117 -12.27 12.45 -4.30
CA THR A 117 -13.33 12.08 -3.35
C THR A 117 -13.07 10.84 -2.49
N ALA A 118 -12.13 10.93 -1.53
CA ALA A 118 -12.25 10.05 -0.37
C ALA A 118 -13.55 10.42 0.36
N TYR A 119 -14.35 9.41 0.68
CA TYR A 119 -15.65 9.57 1.31
C TYR A 119 -15.54 10.24 2.69
N GLY A 120 -16.04 11.47 2.80
CA GLY A 120 -16.62 12.03 4.04
C GLY A 120 -15.80 11.90 5.33
N GLY A 121 -14.49 12.18 5.28
CA GLY A 121 -13.62 12.18 6.44
C GLY A 121 -12.80 13.46 6.54
N ASP A 122 -13.32 14.45 7.26
CA ASP A 122 -12.54 15.65 7.62
C ASP A 122 -11.26 15.23 8.38
N ASN A 123 -10.11 15.76 7.98
CA ASN A 123 -8.78 15.63 8.62
C ASN A 123 -7.88 14.41 8.29
N LEU A 124 -8.01 13.74 7.13
CA LEU A 124 -6.83 13.06 6.53
C LEU A 124 -5.96 14.11 5.81
N SER A 125 -5.38 15.01 6.62
CA SER A 125 -4.69 16.21 6.18
C SER A 125 -3.23 15.95 5.79
N VAL A 126 -2.68 16.94 5.09
CA VAL A 126 -1.28 17.07 4.64
C VAL A 126 -0.26 16.87 5.79
N ASP A 127 -0.69 17.00 7.05
CA ASP A 127 0.15 16.95 8.26
C ASP A 127 0.86 15.60 8.46
N ASN A 128 0.20 14.48 8.15
CA ASN A 128 0.77 13.13 8.35
C ASN A 128 1.77 12.70 7.27
N LYS A 129 1.87 13.46 6.17
CA LYS A 129 2.83 13.24 5.07
C LYS A 129 2.81 11.81 4.52
N ASN A 130 1.65 11.16 4.49
CA ASN A 130 1.46 9.76 4.10
C ASN A 130 0.64 9.63 2.80
N PRO A 131 1.25 9.89 1.63
CA PRO A 131 0.62 9.69 0.33
C PRO A 131 0.41 8.19 0.11
N GLY A 132 -0.85 7.74 0.15
CA GLY A 132 -1.21 6.32 0.04
C GLY A 132 -1.77 5.67 1.31
N ASN A 133 -1.96 6.41 2.41
CA ASN A 133 -2.50 5.90 3.69
C ASN A 133 -1.78 4.62 4.20
N THR A 134 -0.46 4.55 4.01
CA THR A 134 0.34 3.39 4.39
C THR A 134 0.19 3.04 5.87
N LYS A 135 0.09 1.74 6.18
CA LYS A 135 0.09 1.19 7.54
C LYS A 135 1.33 0.32 7.74
N MET A 136 2.49 0.96 7.81
CA MET A 136 3.77 0.30 8.07
C MET A 136 3.88 0.02 9.57
N GLY A 137 4.14 -1.20 9.99
CA GLY A 137 4.42 -1.49 11.40
C GLY A 137 5.77 -0.91 11.82
N ALA A 138 5.88 -0.38 13.05
CA ALA A 138 7.10 0.20 13.61
C ALA A 138 8.26 -0.80 13.88
N GLY A 139 8.25 -2.00 13.27
CA GLY A 139 9.20 -3.06 13.56
C GLY A 139 9.52 -3.98 12.37
N GLY A 140 10.81 -4.21 12.15
CA GLY A 140 11.31 -5.25 11.26
C GLY A 140 11.33 -4.84 9.79
N GLN A 141 10.23 -5.07 9.07
CA GLN A 141 10.16 -5.18 7.60
C GLN A 141 10.61 -3.94 6.80
N TYR A 142 10.79 -2.80 7.44
CA TYR A 142 11.22 -1.56 6.78
C TYR A 142 12.40 -0.87 7.47
N ALA A 143 13.03 -1.54 8.45
CA ALA A 143 14.12 -0.97 9.22
C ALA A 143 15.38 -0.76 8.35
N GLU A 144 15.61 -1.63 7.36
CA GLU A 144 16.75 -1.52 6.44
C GLU A 144 16.72 -0.27 5.54
N TYR A 145 15.54 0.30 5.27
CA TYR A 145 15.39 1.41 4.32
C TYR A 145 15.57 2.80 4.95
N ASN A 146 15.78 2.87 6.28
CA ASN A 146 15.91 4.13 7.03
C ASN A 146 14.82 5.15 6.66
N LEU A 147 13.57 4.70 6.63
CA LEU A 147 12.42 5.57 6.39
C LEU A 147 12.22 6.48 7.60
N GLY A 148 11.96 7.76 7.35
CA GLY A 148 11.71 8.78 8.36
C GLY A 148 10.36 8.66 9.06
N ILE A 149 10.02 7.47 9.57
CA ILE A 149 8.81 7.20 10.34
C ILE A 149 8.95 7.83 11.74
N ILE A 150 8.01 8.71 12.10
CA ILE A 150 8.02 9.44 13.39
C ILE A 150 6.86 9.04 14.32
N GLY A 151 5.93 8.20 13.86
CA GLY A 151 4.83 7.69 14.66
C GLY A 151 3.69 7.12 13.82
N HIS A 152 2.52 6.98 14.45
CA HIS A 152 1.28 6.56 13.82
C HIS A 152 0.12 7.45 14.28
N ASP A 153 -0.90 7.61 13.43
CA ASP A 153 -2.15 8.25 13.82
C ASP A 153 -3.07 7.29 14.59
N SER A 154 -4.24 7.78 15.03
CA SER A 154 -5.23 6.99 15.76
C SER A 154 -5.87 5.85 14.96
N GLN A 155 -5.67 5.81 13.64
CA GLN A 155 -6.16 4.77 12.72
C GLN A 155 -5.04 3.78 12.31
N GLY A 156 -3.82 3.99 12.84
CA GLY A 156 -2.65 3.17 12.54
C GLY A 156 -1.94 3.51 11.23
N HIS A 157 -2.26 4.64 10.58
CA HIS A 157 -1.47 5.10 9.44
C HIS A 157 -0.11 5.62 9.91
N THR A 158 0.93 5.34 9.13
CA THR A 158 2.28 5.84 9.37
C THR A 158 2.35 7.36 9.24
N ILE A 159 3.06 8.02 10.16
CA ILE A 159 3.37 9.46 10.08
C ILE A 159 4.84 9.58 9.68
N PHE A 160 5.12 10.33 8.61
CA PHE A 160 6.47 10.53 8.09
C PHE A 160 7.03 11.91 8.43
N SER A 161 8.35 12.03 8.55
CA SER A 161 9.06 13.27 8.83
C SER A 161 8.93 14.30 7.69
N SER A 162 8.80 13.85 6.44
CA SER A 162 8.58 14.67 5.25
C SER A 162 7.70 13.95 4.23
N THR A 163 7.11 14.70 3.28
CA THR A 163 6.33 14.12 2.16
C THR A 163 7.17 13.20 1.28
N LYS A 164 8.47 13.52 1.13
CA LYS A 164 9.47 12.68 0.44
C LYS A 164 9.60 11.30 1.09
N GLU A 165 9.71 11.28 2.42
CA GLU A 165 9.72 10.03 3.19
C GLU A 165 8.40 9.27 3.08
N GLY A 166 7.28 9.98 2.91
CA GLY A 166 5.99 9.40 2.55
C GLY A 166 5.98 8.70 1.18
N TRP A 167 6.53 9.33 0.13
CA TRP A 167 6.67 8.69 -1.19
C TRP A 167 7.58 7.46 -1.13
N ARG A 168 8.73 7.55 -0.45
CA ARG A 168 9.62 6.40 -0.19
C ARG A 168 8.90 5.29 0.57
N GLY A 169 8.16 5.63 1.63
CA GLY A 169 7.38 4.67 2.42
C GLY A 169 6.28 3.98 1.62
N MET A 170 5.62 4.68 0.69
CA MET A 170 4.65 4.06 -0.20
C MET A 170 5.32 3.15 -1.24
N ALA A 171 6.41 3.59 -1.88
CA ALA A 171 7.17 2.77 -2.81
C ALA A 171 7.70 1.49 -2.12
N ALA A 172 8.23 1.61 -0.89
CA ALA A 172 8.63 0.49 -0.05
C ALA A 172 7.46 -0.44 0.28
N THR A 173 6.29 0.11 0.63
CA THR A 173 5.09 -0.69 0.92
C THR A 173 4.65 -1.49 -0.31
N LEU A 174 4.55 -0.84 -1.48
CA LEU A 174 4.23 -1.48 -2.75
C LEU A 174 5.23 -2.58 -3.09
N ARG A 175 6.52 -2.34 -2.89
CA ARG A 175 7.56 -3.32 -3.21
C ARG A 175 7.56 -4.50 -2.26
N VAL A 176 7.86 -4.24 -0.99
CA VAL A 176 8.20 -5.29 -0.02
C VAL A 176 6.95 -6.06 0.40
N GLN A 177 5.82 -5.38 0.63
CA GLN A 177 4.61 -6.05 1.10
C GLN A 177 3.84 -6.72 -0.04
N PHE A 178 3.74 -6.09 -1.21
CA PHE A 178 2.88 -6.57 -2.29
C PHE A 178 3.63 -7.34 -3.38
N LEU A 179 4.67 -6.76 -3.99
CA LEU A 179 5.40 -7.44 -5.06
C LEU A 179 6.25 -8.61 -4.54
N ASP A 180 7.05 -8.39 -3.49
CA ASP A 180 8.01 -9.39 -3.01
C ASP A 180 7.35 -10.41 -2.04
N ARG A 181 6.70 -9.94 -0.97
CA ARG A 181 6.11 -10.82 0.06
C ARG A 181 4.84 -11.54 -0.39
N ASN A 182 3.90 -10.81 -1.00
CA ASN A 182 2.63 -11.39 -1.46
C ASN A 182 2.71 -11.92 -2.92
N GLN A 183 3.82 -11.73 -3.62
CA GLN A 183 4.03 -12.14 -5.02
C GLN A 183 2.95 -11.59 -5.99
N CYS A 184 2.39 -10.42 -5.69
CA CYS A 184 1.30 -9.82 -6.44
C CYS A 184 1.80 -9.01 -7.66
N THR A 185 1.92 -9.66 -8.81
CA THR A 185 2.28 -9.02 -10.09
C THR A 185 1.12 -8.28 -10.78
N THR A 186 -0.08 -8.25 -10.19
CA THR A 186 -1.27 -7.60 -10.75
C THR A 186 -2.00 -6.72 -9.74
N ILE A 187 -2.63 -5.65 -10.22
CA ILE A 187 -3.42 -4.71 -9.41
C ILE A 187 -4.59 -5.45 -8.74
N GLU A 188 -5.17 -6.44 -9.43
CA GLU A 188 -6.18 -7.35 -8.88
C GLU A 188 -5.68 -8.14 -7.66
N CYS A 189 -4.44 -8.64 -7.68
CA CYS A 189 -3.84 -9.34 -6.54
C CYS A 189 -3.59 -8.37 -5.37
N ILE A 190 -3.05 -7.19 -5.66
CA ILE A 190 -2.83 -6.13 -4.66
C ILE A 190 -4.15 -5.72 -4.01
N ALA A 191 -5.18 -5.41 -4.80
CA ALA A 191 -6.51 -5.09 -4.30
C ALA A 191 -7.12 -6.23 -3.45
N SER A 192 -6.82 -7.49 -3.78
CA SER A 192 -7.28 -8.67 -3.03
C SER A 192 -6.61 -8.83 -1.66
N THR A 193 -5.45 -8.22 -1.45
CA THR A 193 -4.69 -8.26 -0.20
C THR A 193 -4.75 -6.95 0.59
N TYR A 194 -5.05 -5.83 -0.09
CA TYR A 194 -5.17 -4.49 0.49
C TYR A 194 -6.59 -4.16 0.98
N LEU A 195 -7.63 -4.62 0.25
CA LEU A 195 -9.02 -4.20 0.49
C LEU A 195 -9.92 -5.34 0.98
N THR A 196 -11.02 -4.97 1.63
CA THR A 196 -12.12 -5.86 1.98
C THR A 196 -13.36 -5.55 1.13
N GLY A 197 -14.20 -6.56 0.87
CA GLY A 197 -15.43 -6.39 0.08
C GLY A 197 -15.20 -6.28 -1.44
N ASN A 198 -16.04 -5.50 -2.12
CA ASN A 198 -15.95 -5.31 -3.57
C ASN A 198 -14.84 -4.30 -3.91
N LYS A 199 -13.86 -4.76 -4.69
CA LYS A 199 -12.65 -4.03 -5.09
C LYS A 199 -12.64 -3.57 -6.57
N ASP A 200 -13.64 -3.92 -7.36
CA ASP A 200 -13.63 -3.74 -8.82
C ASP A 200 -13.58 -2.26 -9.21
N ASN A 201 -14.26 -1.40 -8.46
CA ASN A 201 -14.24 0.05 -8.66
C ASN A 201 -12.85 0.64 -8.37
N TRP A 202 -12.17 0.14 -7.32
CA TRP A 202 -10.81 0.57 -6.98
C TRP A 202 -9.81 0.12 -8.04
N VAL A 203 -9.84 -1.16 -8.45
CA VAL A 203 -8.96 -1.69 -9.51
C VAL A 203 -9.12 -0.91 -10.81
N ARG A 204 -10.37 -0.63 -11.20
CA ARG A 204 -10.67 0.16 -12.41
C ARG A 204 -10.14 1.60 -12.30
N ALA A 205 -10.33 2.25 -11.15
CA ALA A 205 -9.89 3.62 -10.95
C ALA A 205 -8.35 3.73 -10.92
N VAL A 206 -7.66 2.80 -10.24
CA VAL A 206 -6.18 2.72 -10.27
C VAL A 206 -5.68 2.52 -11.71
N LYS A 207 -6.24 1.55 -12.46
CA LYS A 207 -5.87 1.33 -13.87
C LYS A 207 -6.09 2.56 -14.75
N GLN A 208 -7.22 3.25 -14.58
CA GLN A 208 -7.49 4.49 -15.31
C GLN A 208 -6.45 5.58 -14.99
N PHE A 209 -6.13 5.81 -13.71
CA PHE A 209 -5.09 6.77 -13.34
C PHE A 209 -3.72 6.41 -13.94
N MET A 210 -3.37 5.12 -13.97
CA MET A 210 -2.12 4.64 -14.57
C MET A 210 -2.07 4.90 -16.08
N GLU A 211 -3.13 4.56 -16.81
CA GLU A 211 -3.23 4.83 -18.25
C GLU A 211 -3.13 6.34 -18.55
N GLU A 212 -3.79 7.18 -17.76
CA GLU A 212 -3.72 8.64 -17.89
C GLU A 212 -2.32 9.20 -17.56
N ALA A 213 -1.60 8.58 -16.63
CA ALA A 213 -0.24 8.96 -16.25
C ALA A 213 0.75 8.62 -17.37
N LEU A 214 0.73 7.38 -17.87
CA LEU A 214 1.58 6.91 -18.97
C LEU A 214 1.34 7.70 -20.27
N ASN A 215 0.10 8.13 -20.53
CA ASN A 215 -0.25 8.98 -21.67
C ASN A 215 0.04 10.49 -21.46
N THR A 216 0.73 10.88 -20.38
CA THR A 216 1.11 12.28 -20.15
C THR A 216 2.31 12.67 -21.01
N LYS A 217 2.11 13.75 -21.78
CA LYS A 217 3.12 14.42 -22.61
C LYS A 217 3.71 15.60 -21.83
N VAL A 218 4.99 15.87 -22.07
CA VAL A 218 5.73 17.06 -21.60
C VAL A 218 5.63 18.15 -22.66
#